data_AF-A0A087URH0-F1
#
_entry.id   AF-A0A087URH0-F1
#
_cell.length_a   1.000
_cell.length_b   1.000
_cell.length_c   1.000
_cell.angle_alpha   90.00
_cell.angle_beta   90.00
_cell.angle_gamma   90.00
#
_symmetry.space_group_name_H-M   'P 1'
#
loop_
_entity.id
_entity.type
_entity.pdbx_description
1 polymer ?
#
loop_
_entity_poly.entity_id
_entity_poly.type
_entity_poly.pdbx_seq_one_letter_code
_entity_poly.pdbx_strand_id
1 'polypeptide(L)'
;MLLRTANYNDPFLDKTPLRKMILLAKDYVQHLRRCNWKEFEIGSKTTDPDSPKCSQLLASLKDDLRCATATFLDDFISAGGIECLLEVLRLCQSRQNDSKAARGRHEQTVLRKLCSNQHDCLLCLKYAMQNPKSVLHVTEDAHGLSSICSSFMSSYPKSRI
;
A
#
# COMPACT_ATOMS: atom_id res chain seq x y z
N MET A 1 12.54 -44.76 -27.60
CA MET A 1 13.61 -44.19 -26.74
C MET A 1 14.21 -43.01 -27.49
N LEU A 2 13.86 -41.78 -27.10
CA LEU A 2 14.63 -40.52 -27.20
C LEU A 2 13.67 -39.35 -26.91
N LEU A 3 13.92 -38.72 -25.77
CA LEU A 3 13.16 -37.63 -25.16
C LEU A 3 13.34 -36.33 -25.97
N ARG A 4 12.24 -35.68 -26.38
CA ARG A 4 12.23 -34.26 -26.78
C ARG A 4 11.76 -33.44 -25.59
N THR A 5 12.67 -32.67 -25.00
CA THR A 5 12.38 -31.64 -24.00
C THR A 5 11.71 -30.45 -24.69
N ALA A 6 10.48 -30.14 -24.29
CA ALA A 6 9.78 -28.94 -24.71
C ALA A 6 10.33 -27.75 -23.91
N ASN A 7 10.97 -26.83 -24.63
CA ASN A 7 11.45 -25.56 -24.12
C ASN A 7 10.23 -24.62 -23.99
N TYR A 8 9.69 -24.46 -22.78
CA TYR A 8 8.65 -23.47 -22.48
C TYR A 8 9.31 -22.10 -22.32
N ASN A 9 9.22 -21.28 -23.37
CA ASN A 9 9.46 -19.85 -23.28
C ASN A 9 8.33 -19.22 -22.45
N ASP A 10 8.65 -18.83 -21.21
CA ASP A 10 7.79 -18.00 -20.35
C ASP A 10 8.03 -16.52 -20.70
N PRO A 11 7.04 -15.76 -21.21
CA PRO A 11 7.23 -14.36 -21.57
C PRO A 11 6.88 -13.37 -20.44
N PHE A 12 6.76 -13.78 -19.18
CA PHE A 12 6.30 -12.90 -18.09
C PHE A 12 7.31 -12.63 -16.97
N LEU A 13 8.59 -12.47 -17.30
CA LEU A 13 9.60 -11.96 -16.36
C LEU A 13 10.35 -10.76 -16.93
N ASP A 14 9.63 -9.69 -17.25
CA ASP A 14 10.25 -8.36 -17.31
C ASP A 14 10.48 -7.86 -15.87
N LYS A 15 11.45 -8.49 -15.20
CA LYS A 15 12.02 -7.99 -13.95
C LYS A 15 13.03 -6.91 -14.31
N THR A 16 12.57 -5.74 -14.75
CA THR A 16 13.37 -4.54 -14.52
C THR A 16 13.63 -4.46 -13.02
N PRO A 17 14.88 -4.54 -12.55
CA PRO A 17 15.17 -4.31 -11.15
C PRO A 17 14.82 -2.85 -10.90
N LEU A 18 13.69 -2.61 -10.22
CA LEU A 18 13.44 -1.34 -9.57
C LEU A 18 14.72 -1.01 -8.81
N ARG A 19 15.43 0.06 -9.22
CA ARG A 19 16.46 0.69 -8.39
C ARG A 19 15.86 0.72 -6.99
N LYS A 20 16.42 -0.01 -6.03
CA LYS A 20 16.00 0.07 -4.64
C LYS A 20 16.08 1.55 -4.27
N MET A 21 14.93 2.20 -4.24
CA MET A 21 14.82 3.58 -3.86
C MET A 21 14.97 3.54 -2.35
N ILE A 22 16.20 3.78 -1.87
CA ILE A 22 16.45 3.90 -0.44
C ILE A 22 15.89 5.27 -0.07
N LEU A 23 14.63 5.26 0.36
CA LEU A 23 13.93 6.46 0.81
C LEU A 23 14.15 6.63 2.30
N LEU A 24 14.31 7.88 2.74
CA LEU A 24 14.25 8.19 4.15
C LEU A 24 12.79 8.13 4.62
N ALA A 25 12.59 7.92 5.92
CA ALA A 25 11.27 7.87 6.52
C ALA A 25 10.41 9.10 6.16
N LYS A 26 11.02 10.30 6.17
CA LYS A 26 10.35 11.56 5.81
C LYS A 26 9.92 11.61 4.36
N ASP A 27 10.70 11.02 3.45
CA ASP A 27 10.38 10.98 2.02
C ASP A 27 9.15 10.09 1.79
N TYR A 28 9.09 8.93 2.46
CA TYR A 28 7.91 8.07 2.44
C TYR A 28 6.65 8.83 2.86
N VAL A 29 6.71 9.55 3.98
CA VAL A 29 5.57 10.34 4.47
C VAL A 29 5.18 11.43 3.46
N GLN A 30 6.15 12.13 2.88
CA GLN A 30 5.87 13.14 1.86
C GLN A 30 5.19 12.55 0.63
N HIS A 31 5.65 11.40 0.15
CA HIS A 31 5.03 10.70 -0.97
C HIS A 31 3.63 10.17 -0.62
N LEU A 32 3.43 9.59 0.57
CA LEU A 32 2.11 9.13 1.03
C LEU A 32 1.08 10.26 1.02
N ARG A 33 1.43 11.44 1.57
CA ARG A 33 0.56 12.63 1.54
C ARG A 33 0.17 13.05 0.12
N ARG A 34 1.05 12.86 -0.85
CA ARG A 34 0.77 13.16 -2.28
C ARG A 34 -0.08 12.07 -2.94
N CYS A 35 0.13 10.81 -2.57
CA CYS A 35 -0.64 9.66 -3.07
C CYS A 35 -2.11 9.71 -2.63
N ASN A 36 -2.41 10.27 -1.45
CA ASN A 36 -3.76 10.31 -0.87
C ASN A 36 -4.82 10.91 -1.80
N TRP A 37 -4.45 11.80 -2.72
CA TRP A 37 -5.44 12.54 -3.51
C TRP A 37 -5.42 12.22 -5.00
N LYS A 38 -4.24 11.95 -5.58
CA LYS A 38 -4.08 11.99 -7.04
C LYS A 38 -4.28 10.67 -7.77
N GLU A 39 -3.99 9.53 -7.12
CA GLU A 39 -4.02 8.22 -7.82
C GLU A 39 -5.38 7.53 -7.78
N PHE A 40 -6.27 7.98 -6.89
CA PHE A 40 -7.61 7.43 -6.72
C PHE A 40 -8.68 8.18 -7.52
N GLU A 41 -8.31 9.22 -8.29
CA GLU A 41 -9.20 9.90 -9.23
C GLU A 41 -9.10 9.27 -10.62
N ILE A 42 -10.23 8.78 -11.12
CA ILE A 42 -10.36 8.22 -12.47
C ILE A 42 -10.22 9.38 -13.46
N GLY A 43 -9.03 9.58 -14.04
CA GLY A 43 -8.80 10.54 -15.12
C GLY A 43 -7.67 11.57 -14.90
N SER A 44 -6.96 11.54 -13.77
CA SER A 44 -5.82 12.44 -13.54
C SER A 44 -4.65 12.15 -14.50
N LYS A 45 -4.47 13.00 -15.51
CA LYS A 45 -3.33 13.00 -16.44
C LYS A 45 -2.12 13.81 -15.93
N THR A 46 -2.03 14.09 -14.64
CA THR A 46 -0.98 14.95 -14.07
C THR A 46 -0.30 14.29 -12.88
N THR A 47 0.29 13.13 -13.10
CA THR A 47 1.36 12.63 -12.24
C THR A 47 2.67 12.98 -12.91
N ASP A 48 3.47 13.79 -12.22
CA ASP A 48 4.92 13.89 -12.44
C ASP A 48 5.46 12.48 -12.75
N PRO A 49 6.04 12.24 -13.94
CA PRO A 49 6.46 10.90 -14.35
C PRO A 49 7.43 10.25 -13.37
N ASP A 50 8.09 11.06 -12.54
CA ASP A 50 9.07 10.61 -11.56
C ASP A 50 8.46 10.28 -10.18
N SER A 51 7.17 10.57 -9.94
CA SER A 51 6.54 10.22 -8.67
C SER A 51 6.15 8.74 -8.63
N PRO A 52 6.56 7.98 -7.60
CA PRO A 52 6.19 6.57 -7.48
C PRO A 52 4.68 6.42 -7.35
N LYS A 53 4.14 5.34 -7.92
CA LYS A 53 2.74 4.94 -7.69
C LYS A 53 2.59 4.51 -6.24
N CYS A 54 1.44 4.79 -5.63
CA CYS A 54 1.07 4.39 -4.27
C CYS A 54 1.27 2.88 -4.07
N SER A 55 0.93 2.04 -5.06
CA SER A 55 1.15 0.59 -4.96
C SER A 55 2.63 0.22 -4.85
N GLN A 56 3.50 0.93 -5.58
CA GLN A 56 4.95 0.73 -5.51
C GLN A 56 5.51 1.28 -4.20
N LEU A 57 5.06 2.46 -3.79
CA LEU A 57 5.45 3.11 -2.54
C LEU A 57 5.09 2.24 -1.32
N LEU A 58 3.87 1.70 -1.26
CA LEU A 58 3.43 0.81 -0.19
C LEU A 58 4.21 -0.51 -0.18
N ALA A 59 4.51 -1.07 -1.36
CA ALA A 59 5.32 -2.28 -1.44
C ALA A 59 6.74 -2.05 -0.91
N SER A 60 7.38 -0.95 -1.30
CA SER A 60 8.72 -0.58 -0.80
C SER A 60 8.71 -0.25 0.69
N LEU A 61 7.76 0.58 1.14
CA LEU A 61 7.63 0.94 2.55
C LEU A 61 7.38 -0.28 3.44
N LYS A 62 6.56 -1.23 2.98
CA LYS A 62 6.31 -2.49 3.69
C LYS A 62 7.61 -3.26 3.93
N ASP A 63 8.44 -3.40 2.89
CA ASP A 63 9.70 -4.15 2.98
C ASP A 63 10.70 -3.41 3.88
N ASP A 64 10.75 -2.09 3.80
CA ASP A 64 11.61 -1.27 4.65
C ASP A 64 11.16 -1.28 6.12
N LEU A 65 9.85 -1.15 6.40
CA LEU A 65 9.29 -1.26 7.75
C LEU A 65 9.50 -2.64 8.37
N ARG A 66 9.40 -3.71 7.56
CA ARG A 66 9.63 -5.08 8.04
C ARG A 66 11.05 -5.28 8.59
N CYS A 67 12.02 -4.57 8.02
CA CYS A 67 13.43 -4.65 8.39
C CYS A 67 13.92 -3.37 9.08
N ALA A 68 13.01 -2.49 9.51
CA ALA A 68 13.36 -1.16 9.97
C ALA A 68 14.12 -1.19 11.29
N THR A 69 15.05 -0.24 11.43
CA THR A 69 15.67 0.07 12.72
C THR A 69 14.71 0.88 13.58
N ALA A 70 14.95 0.91 14.89
CA ALA A 70 14.19 1.77 15.81
C ALA A 70 14.24 3.25 15.40
N THR A 71 15.39 3.73 14.91
CA THR A 71 15.57 5.10 14.41
C THR A 71 14.66 5.39 13.22
N PHE A 72 14.61 4.49 12.22
CA PHE A 72 13.74 4.68 11.07
C PHE A 72 12.26 4.73 11.48
N LEU A 73 11.85 3.85 12.40
CA LEU A 73 10.48 3.84 12.93
C LEU A 73 10.15 5.13 13.67
N ASP A 74 11.03 5.58 14.58
CA ASP A 74 10.84 6.82 15.32
C ASP A 74 10.79 8.04 14.38
N ASP A 75 11.64 8.10 13.35
CA ASP A 75 11.61 9.15 12.33
C ASP A 75 10.30 9.12 11.51
N PHE A 76 9.84 7.91 11.16
CA PHE A 76 8.60 7.72 10.40
C PHE A 76 7.37 8.16 11.21
N ILE A 77 7.31 7.77 12.48
CA ILE A 77 6.25 8.17 13.42
C ILE A 77 6.28 9.68 13.64
N SER A 78 7.45 10.24 13.96
CA SER A 78 7.63 11.68 14.21
C SER A 78 7.28 12.53 12.99
N ALA A 79 7.45 11.99 11.78
CA ALA A 79 7.05 12.65 10.55
C ALA A 79 5.53 12.62 10.29
N GLY A 80 4.75 11.83 11.05
CA GLY A 80 3.30 11.64 10.89
C GLY A 80 2.96 10.51 9.92
N GLY A 81 3.80 9.47 9.85
CA GLY A 81 3.62 8.36 8.92
C GLY A 81 2.44 7.44 9.25
N ILE A 82 2.07 7.32 10.54
CA ILE A 82 0.96 6.48 10.98
C ILE A 82 -0.37 7.06 10.48
N GLU A 83 -0.57 8.35 10.67
CA GLU A 83 -1.74 9.11 10.22
C GLU A 83 -1.88 9.01 8.70
N CYS A 84 -0.77 9.15 7.97
CA CYS A 84 -0.76 9.00 6.52
C CYS A 84 -1.19 7.59 6.07
N LEU A 85 -0.71 6.53 6.74
CA LEU A 85 -1.14 5.16 6.45
C LEU A 85 -2.62 4.93 6.77
N LEU A 86 -3.13 5.48 7.88
CA LEU A 86 -4.55 5.40 8.23
C LEU A 86 -5.43 6.13 7.21
N GLU A 87 -5.01 7.28 6.71
CA GLU A 87 -5.68 7.97 5.61
C GLU A 87 -5.70 7.14 4.32
N VAL A 88 -4.56 6.58 3.89
CA VAL A 88 -4.49 5.68 2.72
C VAL A 88 -5.45 4.49 2.89
N LEU A 89 -5.48 3.89 4.07
CA LEU A 89 -6.36 2.77 4.38
C LEU A 89 -7.84 3.15 4.18
N ARG A 90 -8.26 4.28 4.77
CA ARG A 90 -9.63 4.80 4.65
C ARG A 90 -9.99 5.12 3.20
N LEU A 91 -9.07 5.70 2.43
CA LEU A 91 -9.26 5.97 1.01
C LEU A 91 -9.48 4.70 0.20
N CYS A 92 -8.65 3.67 0.44
CA CYS A 92 -8.83 2.37 -0.21
C CYS A 92 -10.21 1.79 0.10
N GLN A 93 -10.65 1.83 1.36
CA GLN A 93 -11.94 1.30 1.80
C GLN A 93 -13.12 2.08 1.20
N SER A 94 -13.06 3.40 1.20
CA SER A 94 -14.09 4.26 0.60
C SER A 94 -14.27 3.94 -0.88
N ARG A 95 -13.17 3.88 -1.64
CA ARG A 95 -13.20 3.59 -3.09
C ARG A 95 -13.64 2.17 -3.42
N GLN A 96 -13.34 1.20 -2.55
CA GLN A 96 -13.87 -0.14 -2.69
C GLN A 96 -15.38 -0.17 -2.55
N ASN A 97 -15.95 0.60 -1.61
CA ASN A 97 -17.40 0.69 -1.45
C ASN A 97 -18.06 1.37 -2.65
N ASP A 98 -17.47 2.44 -3.19
CA ASP A 98 -17.96 3.09 -4.43
C ASP A 98 -17.95 2.12 -5.62
N SER A 99 -16.88 1.32 -5.74
CA SER A 99 -16.68 0.41 -6.89
C SER A 99 -17.55 -0.85 -6.86
N LYS A 100 -18.16 -1.21 -5.71
CA LYS A 100 -19.04 -2.39 -5.60
C LYS A 100 -20.30 -2.29 -6.48
N ALA A 101 -20.70 -1.07 -6.86
CA ALA A 101 -21.87 -0.84 -7.70
C ALA A 101 -21.61 -1.06 -9.20
N ALA A 102 -20.34 -1.07 -9.63
CA ALA A 102 -19.96 -0.96 -11.04
C ALA A 102 -19.53 -2.34 -11.62
N ARG A 103 -20.06 -2.71 -12.80
CA ARG A 103 -20.01 -4.07 -13.38
C ARG A 103 -19.08 -4.24 -14.61
N GLY A 104 -18.07 -3.39 -14.77
CA GLY A 104 -17.12 -3.41 -15.88
C GLY A 104 -15.80 -4.13 -15.58
N ARG A 105 -15.16 -4.70 -16.62
CA ARG A 105 -13.82 -5.31 -16.52
C ARG A 105 -12.75 -4.34 -16.00
N HIS A 106 -12.85 -3.07 -16.37
CA HIS A 106 -11.95 -2.02 -15.90
C HIS A 106 -12.12 -1.79 -14.38
N GLU A 107 -13.35 -1.66 -13.91
CA GLU A 107 -13.69 -1.45 -12.50
C GLU A 107 -13.25 -2.63 -11.64
N GLN A 108 -13.41 -3.87 -12.11
CA GLN A 108 -12.86 -5.04 -11.43
C GLN A 108 -11.33 -5.03 -11.30
N THR A 109 -10.64 -4.45 -12.28
CA THR A 109 -9.18 -4.31 -12.23
C THR A 109 -8.76 -3.23 -11.23
N VAL A 110 -9.47 -2.10 -11.21
CA VAL A 110 -9.30 -1.05 -10.21
C VAL A 110 -9.57 -1.61 -8.82
N LEU A 111 -10.68 -2.31 -8.61
CA LEU A 111 -11.04 -2.92 -7.32
C LEU A 111 -9.96 -3.88 -6.82
N ARG A 112 -9.41 -4.75 -7.68
CA ARG A 112 -8.30 -5.63 -7.31
C ARG A 112 -7.05 -4.85 -6.88
N LYS A 113 -6.73 -3.76 -7.57
CA LYS A 113 -5.62 -2.87 -7.20
C LYS A 113 -5.87 -2.21 -5.84
N LEU A 114 -7.09 -1.72 -5.58
CA LEU A 114 -7.47 -1.14 -4.29
C LEU A 114 -7.36 -2.16 -3.15
N CYS A 115 -7.79 -3.39 -3.37
CA CYS A 115 -7.65 -4.48 -2.40
C CYS A 115 -6.19 -4.82 -2.11
N SER A 116 -5.33 -4.83 -3.14
CA SER A 116 -3.89 -5.04 -2.96
C SER A 116 -3.26 -3.91 -2.15
N ASN A 117 -3.56 -2.65 -2.50
CA ASN A 117 -3.06 -1.48 -1.78
C ASN A 117 -3.53 -1.49 -0.32
N GLN A 118 -4.81 -1.81 -0.06
CA GLN A 118 -5.33 -1.96 1.30
C GLN A 118 -4.51 -3.00 2.08
N HIS A 119 -4.24 -4.17 1.48
CA HIS A 119 -3.46 -5.22 2.13
C HIS A 119 -2.02 -4.79 2.44
N ASP A 120 -1.31 -4.19 1.48
CA ASP A 120 0.05 -3.71 1.69
C ASP A 120 0.09 -2.58 2.75
N CYS A 121 -0.92 -1.70 2.77
CA CYS A 121 -1.06 -0.66 3.79
C CYS A 121 -1.27 -1.25 5.19
N LEU A 122 -2.08 -2.29 5.33
CA LEU A 122 -2.27 -3.00 6.59
C LEU A 122 -0.97 -3.67 7.06
N LEU A 123 -0.17 -4.23 6.13
CA LEU A 123 1.14 -4.77 6.47
C LEU A 123 2.11 -3.67 6.92
N CYS A 124 2.11 -2.50 6.28
CA CYS A 124 2.88 -1.35 6.75
C CYS A 124 2.50 -0.97 8.19
N LEU A 125 1.21 -0.85 8.49
CA LEU A 125 0.72 -0.58 9.84
C LEU A 125 1.16 -1.67 10.83
N LYS A 126 1.01 -2.95 10.46
CA LYS A 126 1.45 -4.09 11.29
C LYS A 126 2.94 -4.00 11.64
N TYR A 127 3.80 -3.70 10.67
CA TYR A 127 5.23 -3.58 10.91
C TYR A 127 5.57 -2.32 11.71
N ALA A 128 4.92 -1.19 11.45
CA ALA A 128 5.11 0.03 12.22
C ALA A 128 4.69 -0.13 13.70
N MET A 129 3.62 -0.89 13.97
CA MET A 129 3.11 -1.19 15.32
C MET A 129 4.02 -2.10 16.16
N GLN A 130 5.14 -2.60 15.61
CA GLN A 130 6.18 -3.20 16.43
C GLN A 130 6.82 -2.17 17.39
N ASN A 131 6.74 -0.88 17.06
CA ASN A 131 7.05 0.22 17.97
C ASN A 131 5.78 0.62 18.76
N PRO A 132 5.79 0.57 20.10
CA PRO A 132 4.64 0.94 20.92
C PRO A 132 4.13 2.38 20.69
N LYS A 133 5.00 3.31 20.30
CA LYS A 133 4.58 4.68 19.96
C LYS A 133 3.59 4.67 18.80
N SER A 134 3.81 3.87 17.77
CA SER A 134 2.88 3.74 16.64
C SER A 134 1.49 3.30 17.10
N VAL A 135 1.41 2.41 18.10
CA VAL A 135 0.14 1.94 18.65
C VAL A 135 -0.62 3.09 19.31
N LEU A 136 0.08 3.96 20.06
CA LEU A 136 -0.52 5.17 20.65
C LEU A 136 -1.13 6.06 19.56
N HIS A 137 -0.39 6.37 18.51
CA HIS A 137 -0.90 7.16 17.37
C HIS A 137 -2.13 6.53 16.72
N VAL A 138 -2.17 5.20 16.55
CA VAL A 138 -3.37 4.50 16.03
C VAL A 138 -4.57 4.64 16.97
N THR A 139 -4.36 4.57 18.28
CA THR A 139 -5.43 4.69 19.27
C THR A 139 -5.90 6.13 19.49
N GLU A 140 -5.05 7.12 19.21
CA GLU A 140 -5.37 8.54 19.29
C GLU A 140 -6.09 9.07 18.04
N ASP A 141 -5.86 8.47 16.86
CA ASP A 141 -6.67 8.76 15.67
C ASP A 141 -8.13 8.34 15.90
N ALA A 142 -9.06 9.30 15.77
CA ALA A 142 -10.49 9.11 16.03
C ALA A 142 -11.13 7.93 15.29
N HIS A 143 -10.54 7.51 14.18
CA HIS A 143 -11.01 6.39 13.37
C HIS A 143 -9.98 5.26 13.23
N GLY A 144 -8.84 5.30 13.91
CA GLY A 144 -7.70 4.41 13.65
C GLY A 144 -8.07 2.94 13.80
N LEU A 145 -8.53 2.56 14.99
CA LEU A 145 -9.00 1.20 15.28
C LEU A 145 -10.17 0.79 14.38
N SER A 146 -11.17 1.66 14.22
CA SER A 146 -12.34 1.35 13.38
C SER A 146 -12.00 1.12 11.91
N SER A 147 -11.00 1.85 11.39
CA SER A 147 -10.50 1.71 10.02
C SER A 147 -9.78 0.37 9.85
N ILE A 148 -8.94 -0.02 10.80
CA ILE A 148 -8.30 -1.35 10.80
C ILE A 148 -9.36 -2.44 10.86
N CYS A 149 -10.30 -2.36 11.81
CA CYS A 149 -11.36 -3.35 11.98
C CYS A 149 -12.25 -3.52 10.73
N SER A 150 -12.52 -2.43 10.01
CA SER A 150 -13.30 -2.47 8.77
C SER A 150 -12.65 -3.35 7.69
N SER A 151 -11.33 -3.57 7.76
CA SER A 151 -10.62 -4.45 6.83
C SER A 151 -10.96 -5.93 7.01
N PHE A 152 -11.43 -6.36 8.19
CA PHE A 152 -11.92 -7.72 8.39
C PHE A 152 -13.17 -8.02 7.57
N MET A 153 -13.99 -7.00 7.32
CA MET A 153 -15.20 -7.10 6.49
C MET A 153 -14.90 -6.92 4.99
N SER A 154 -13.63 -6.74 4.60
CA SER A 154 -13.26 -6.67 3.20
C SER A 154 -13.58 -7.98 2.46
N SER A 155 -13.98 -7.85 1.20
CA SER A 155 -14.14 -8.97 0.27
C SER A 155 -12.80 -9.57 -0.17
N TYR A 156 -11.67 -9.00 0.26
CA TYR A 156 -10.33 -9.52 0.02
C TYR A 156 -9.80 -10.26 1.26
N PRO A 157 -9.80 -11.62 1.27
CA PRO A 157 -9.47 -12.39 2.47
C PRO A 157 -8.06 -12.13 3.01
N LYS A 158 -7.09 -11.77 2.15
CA LYS A 158 -5.72 -11.48 2.59
C LYS A 158 -5.63 -10.24 3.48
N SER A 159 -6.61 -9.33 3.44
CA SER A 159 -6.64 -8.14 4.31
C SER A 159 -7.04 -8.46 5.77
N ARG A 160 -7.40 -9.70 6.08
CA ARG A 160 -7.79 -10.15 7.43
C ARG A 160 -6.55 -10.62 8.21
N ILE A 161 -5.62 -9.69 8.45
CA ILE A 161 -4.35 -9.95 9.15
C ILE A 161 -4.37 -9.54 10.61
#